data_AF-A0AA51QR67-F1
#
_entry.id   AF-A0AA51QR67-F1
#
_cell.length_a   1.000
_cell.length_b   1.000
_cell.length_c   1.000
_cell.angle_alpha   90.00
_cell.angle_beta   90.00
_cell.angle_gamma   90.00
#
_symmetry.space_group_name_H-M   'P 1'
#
loop_
_entity.id
_entity.type
_entity.pdbx_description
1 polymer ?
#
loop_
_entity_poly.entity_id
_entity_poly.type
_entity_poly.pdbx_seq_one_letter_code
_entity_poly.pdbx_strand_id
1 'polypeptide(L)'
;MSFEELPHTADIKIRARAATLGELFSDVLAALMQVMYGIDRSGGISREITIEAPDSESLLTDILSEVLFVSEVDGLVFQKAEIRIDGSRLFARFDGEPFDPARHSGGTEVKGISYSGMSVKKDENGYMVEIVFDV
;
A
#
# COMPACT_ATOMS: atom_id res chain seq x y z
N MET A 1 -13.69 -36.97 -10.07
CA MET A 1 -14.19 -35.59 -10.10
C MET A 1 -13.44 -34.86 -11.19
N SER A 2 -14.16 -34.30 -12.16
CA SER A 2 -13.60 -33.47 -13.24
C SER A 2 -13.98 -32.03 -12.94
N PHE A 3 -12.98 -31.20 -12.62
CA PHE A 3 -13.16 -29.75 -12.46
C PHE A 3 -12.41 -29.03 -13.59
N GLU A 4 -12.88 -27.83 -13.93
CA GLU A 4 -12.25 -26.91 -14.87
C GLU A 4 -12.24 -25.52 -14.22
N GLU A 5 -11.05 -24.96 -14.07
CA GLU A 5 -10.84 -23.60 -13.58
C GLU A 5 -10.78 -22.65 -14.78
N LEU A 6 -11.52 -21.55 -14.70
CA LEU A 6 -11.67 -20.55 -15.76
C LEU A 6 -11.03 -19.22 -15.35
N PRO A 7 -10.80 -18.28 -16.28
CA PRO A 7 -10.01 -17.09 -16.02
C PRO A 7 -10.59 -16.23 -14.89
N HIS A 8 -9.73 -15.91 -13.92
CA HIS A 8 -9.99 -14.96 -12.84
C HIS A 8 -9.03 -13.77 -13.01
N THR A 9 -9.57 -12.55 -13.10
CA THR A 9 -8.77 -11.32 -13.00
C THR A 9 -9.50 -10.35 -12.09
N ALA A 10 -9.29 -10.52 -10.79
CA ALA A 10 -9.65 -9.54 -9.78
C ALA A 10 -8.34 -8.90 -9.28
N ASP A 11 -7.62 -8.27 -10.20
CA ASP A 11 -6.33 -7.62 -9.93
C ASP A 11 -6.44 -6.13 -10.24
N ILE A 12 -6.02 -5.27 -9.32
CA ILE A 12 -5.89 -3.83 -9.56
C ILE A 12 -4.41 -3.50 -9.75
N LYS A 13 -4.05 -3.10 -10.98
CA LYS A 13 -2.69 -2.64 -11.28
C LYS A 13 -2.56 -1.14 -11.10
N ILE A 14 -1.65 -0.73 -10.21
CA ILE A 14 -1.31 0.66 -9.93
C ILE A 14 0.06 1.00 -10.52
N ARG A 15 0.20 2.21 -11.06
CA ARG A 15 1.49 2.81 -11.41
C ARG A 15 1.62 4.14 -10.68
N ALA A 16 2.69 4.29 -9.90
CA ALA A 16 3.01 5.52 -9.19
C ALA A 16 4.36 6.08 -9.66
N ARG A 17 4.52 7.40 -9.57
CA ARG A 17 5.78 8.12 -9.86
C ARG A 17 5.98 9.23 -8.84
N ALA A 18 7.21 9.40 -8.37
CA ALA A 18 7.57 10.46 -7.44
C ALA A 18 9.04 10.88 -7.57
N ALA A 19 9.40 12.04 -7.03
CA ALA A 19 10.78 12.53 -7.10
C ALA A 19 11.72 11.72 -6.18
N THR A 20 11.19 11.24 -5.06
CA THR A 20 11.93 10.42 -4.08
C THR A 20 11.28 9.06 -3.84
N LEU A 21 12.06 8.11 -3.33
CA LEU A 21 11.57 6.77 -3.00
C LEU A 21 10.54 6.80 -1.85
N GLY A 22 10.73 7.68 -0.86
CA GLY A 22 9.78 7.84 0.25
C GLY A 22 8.42 8.38 -0.21
N GLU A 23 8.42 9.39 -1.09
CA GLU A 23 7.19 9.90 -1.72
C GLU A 23 6.51 8.82 -2.56
N LEU A 24 7.28 8.03 -3.32
CA LEU A 24 6.73 6.94 -4.13
C LEU A 24 5.96 5.94 -3.26
N PHE A 25 6.54 5.55 -2.12
CA PHE A 25 5.91 4.57 -1.22
C PHE A 25 4.67 5.18 -0.56
N SER A 26 4.73 6.46 -0.18
CA SER A 26 3.59 7.19 0.36
C SER A 26 2.43 7.22 -0.63
N ASP A 27 2.70 7.46 -1.92
CA ASP A 27 1.69 7.50 -2.98
C ASP A 27 1.06 6.13 -3.22
N VAL A 28 1.86 5.05 -3.21
CA VAL A 28 1.33 3.68 -3.35
C VAL A 28 0.48 3.29 -2.15
N LEU A 29 0.87 3.67 -0.94
CA LEU A 29 0.09 3.47 0.29
C LEU A 29 -1.23 4.26 0.25
N ALA A 30 -1.19 5.50 -0.22
CA ALA A 30 -2.40 6.28 -0.42
C ALA A 30 -3.33 5.63 -1.46
N ALA A 31 -2.79 5.05 -2.53
CA ALA A 31 -3.54 4.30 -3.52
C ALA A 31 -4.17 3.03 -2.92
N LEU A 32 -3.45 2.28 -2.10
CA LEU A 32 -3.98 1.12 -1.36
C LEU A 32 -5.18 1.52 -0.50
N MET A 33 -5.02 2.54 0.35
CA MET A 33 -6.11 3.03 1.21
C MET A 33 -7.30 3.54 0.40
N GLN A 34 -7.06 4.20 -0.74
CA GLN A 34 -8.13 4.66 -1.62
C GLN A 34 -8.88 3.49 -2.27
N VAL A 35 -8.18 2.45 -2.70
CA VAL A 35 -8.78 1.24 -3.24
C VAL A 35 -9.66 0.59 -2.16
N MET A 36 -9.16 0.45 -0.93
CA MET A 36 -9.87 -0.22 0.15
C MET A 36 -11.05 0.57 0.72
N TYR A 37 -10.89 1.88 0.91
CA TYR A 37 -11.79 2.67 1.76
C TYR A 37 -12.26 3.98 1.13
N GLY A 38 -11.79 4.32 -0.07
CA GLY A 38 -12.11 5.59 -0.73
C GLY A 38 -11.29 6.78 -0.23
N ILE A 39 -11.78 7.99 -0.52
CA ILE A 39 -11.03 9.24 -0.30
C ILE A 39 -11.43 10.01 0.97
N ASP A 40 -12.59 9.71 1.57
CA ASP A 40 -13.03 10.37 2.82
C ASP A 40 -12.31 9.73 4.01
N ARG A 41 -11.16 10.29 4.36
CA ARG A 41 -10.29 9.84 5.45
C ARG A 41 -9.75 11.04 6.20
N SER A 42 -9.72 10.95 7.52
CA SER A 42 -9.26 11.99 8.43
C SER A 42 -8.08 11.49 9.29
N GLY A 43 -7.48 12.39 10.05
CA GLY A 43 -6.39 12.07 10.98
C GLY A 43 -6.83 12.20 12.43
N GLY A 44 -5.95 11.80 13.35
CA GLY A 44 -6.19 11.91 14.80
C GLY A 44 -5.48 10.83 15.60
N ILE A 45 -5.17 9.71 14.94
CA ILE A 45 -4.33 8.65 15.48
C ILE A 45 -3.05 8.58 14.65
N SER A 46 -1.93 8.38 15.32
CA SER A 46 -0.64 8.13 14.67
C SER A 46 -0.16 6.71 14.96
N ARG A 47 0.46 6.09 13.96
CA ARG A 47 1.10 4.77 14.03
C ARG A 47 2.47 4.84 13.37
N GLU A 48 3.48 4.34 14.07
CA GLU A 48 4.84 4.27 13.55
C GLU A 48 5.18 2.81 13.24
N ILE A 49 5.73 2.57 12.06
CA ILE A 49 6.15 1.25 11.59
C ILE A 49 7.58 1.38 11.07
N THR A 50 8.43 0.42 11.44
CA THR A 50 9.80 0.31 10.93
C THR A 50 9.98 -1.05 10.29
N ILE A 51 10.47 -1.07 9.05
CA ILE A 51 10.74 -2.28 8.28
C ILE A 51 12.21 -2.32 7.89
N GLU A 52 12.82 -3.50 7.92
CA GLU A 52 14.15 -3.74 7.38
C GLU A 52 14.08 -4.86 6.34
N ALA A 53 14.53 -4.59 5.12
CA ALA A 53 14.49 -5.54 4.02
C ALA A 53 15.69 -5.32 3.07
N PRO A 54 16.11 -6.33 2.29
CA PRO A 54 17.34 -6.28 1.52
C PRO A 54 17.31 -5.32 0.32
N ASP A 55 16.13 -4.97 -0.19
CA ASP A 55 15.94 -4.14 -1.37
C ASP A 55 14.64 -3.29 -1.30
N SER A 56 14.50 -2.33 -2.22
CA SER A 56 13.37 -1.41 -2.28
C SER A 56 12.03 -2.12 -2.51
N GLU A 57 12.03 -3.14 -3.34
CA GLU A 57 10.86 -3.94 -3.66
C GLU A 57 10.34 -4.63 -2.41
N SER A 58 11.21 -5.32 -1.67
CA SER A 58 10.87 -5.98 -0.42
C SER A 58 10.43 -4.97 0.63
N LEU A 59 11.10 -3.82 0.76
CA LEU A 59 10.67 -2.73 1.65
C LEU A 59 9.24 -2.26 1.33
N LEU A 60 8.89 -2.13 0.05
CA LEU A 60 7.57 -1.71 -0.38
C LEU A 60 6.51 -2.77 -0.09
N THR A 61 6.77 -4.03 -0.41
CA THR A 61 5.79 -5.09 -0.17
C THR A 61 5.56 -5.33 1.31
N ASP A 62 6.62 -5.32 2.12
CA ASP A 62 6.51 -5.53 3.56
C ASP A 62 5.73 -4.39 4.23
N ILE A 63 6.00 -3.12 3.88
CA ILE A 63 5.24 -2.00 4.47
C ILE A 63 3.78 -1.99 4.02
N LEU A 64 3.47 -2.36 2.78
CA LEU A 64 2.08 -2.46 2.30
C LEU A 64 1.34 -3.61 2.99
N SER A 65 2.01 -4.75 3.20
CA SER A 65 1.44 -5.90 3.89
C SER A 65 1.16 -5.59 5.36
N GLU A 66 2.08 -4.89 6.03
CA GLU A 66 1.89 -4.46 7.42
C GLU A 66 0.73 -3.46 7.53
N VAL A 67 0.65 -2.51 6.59
CA VAL A 67 -0.44 -1.52 6.57
C VAL A 67 -1.79 -2.17 6.29
N LEU A 68 -1.84 -3.14 5.38
CA LEU A 68 -3.04 -3.95 5.12
C LEU A 68 -3.45 -4.68 6.41
N PHE A 69 -2.52 -5.37 7.06
CA PHE A 69 -2.75 -6.08 8.32
C PHE A 69 -3.30 -5.15 9.41
N VAL A 70 -2.67 -4.01 9.65
CA VAL A 70 -3.13 -3.04 10.65
C VAL A 70 -4.52 -2.51 10.31
N SER A 71 -4.81 -2.29 9.03
CA SER A 71 -6.12 -1.79 8.62
C SER A 71 -7.24 -2.82 8.86
N GLU A 72 -6.98 -4.09 8.59
CA GLU A 72 -7.95 -5.17 8.77
C GLU A 72 -8.11 -5.61 10.24
N VAL A 73 -7.00 -5.72 10.98
CA VAL A 73 -6.99 -6.27 12.33
C VAL A 73 -7.30 -5.21 13.38
N ASP A 74 -6.66 -4.04 13.28
CA ASP A 74 -6.86 -2.95 14.24
C ASP A 74 -8.01 -2.02 13.83
N GLY A 75 -8.56 -2.19 12.62
CA GLY A 75 -9.66 -1.37 12.11
C GLY A 75 -9.24 0.09 11.95
N LEU A 76 -8.05 0.35 11.42
CA LEU A 76 -7.54 1.70 11.17
C LEU A 76 -7.55 2.03 9.68
N VAL A 77 -7.88 3.28 9.36
CA VAL A 77 -7.81 3.81 8.00
C VAL A 77 -6.84 4.97 7.98
N PHE A 78 -5.82 4.87 7.15
CA PHE A 78 -4.77 5.88 7.08
C PHE A 78 -5.07 6.93 6.03
N GLN A 79 -4.94 8.21 6.39
CA GLN A 79 -5.08 9.33 5.47
C GLN A 79 -3.73 9.68 4.82
N LYS A 80 -2.66 9.67 5.62
CA LYS A 80 -1.34 10.16 5.22
C LYS A 80 -0.25 9.23 5.73
N ALA A 81 0.80 9.08 4.94
CA ALA A 81 2.04 8.41 5.33
C ALA A 81 3.22 9.38 5.16
N GLU A 82 4.09 9.44 6.16
CA GLU A 82 5.40 10.09 6.07
C GLU A 82 6.47 9.01 6.11
N ILE A 83 7.26 8.90 5.05
CA ILE A 83 8.19 7.78 4.87
C ILE A 83 9.60 8.28 4.65
N ARG A 84 10.52 7.76 5.45
CA ARG A 84 11.97 7.96 5.32
C ARG A 84 12.64 6.62 5.10
N ILE A 85 13.49 6.54 4.08
CA ILE A 85 14.25 5.33 3.76
C ILE A 85 15.74 5.64 3.93
N ASP A 86 16.44 4.74 4.61
CA ASP A 86 17.85 4.85 4.96
C ASP A 86 18.53 3.49 4.73
N GLY A 87 19.09 3.32 3.53
CA GLY A 87 19.64 2.04 3.08
C GLY A 87 18.57 0.96 3.01
N SER A 88 18.74 -0.10 3.81
CA SER A 88 17.82 -1.25 3.92
C SER A 88 16.70 -1.05 4.94
N ARG A 89 16.57 0.15 5.52
CA ARG A 89 15.57 0.45 6.57
C ARG A 89 14.58 1.50 6.11
N LEU A 90 13.31 1.24 6.39
CA LEU A 90 12.20 2.15 6.18
C LEU A 90 11.61 2.54 7.54
N PHE A 91 11.38 3.84 7.73
CA PHE A 91 10.68 4.41 8.86
C PHE A 91 9.44 5.11 8.31
N ALA A 92 8.26 4.65 8.73
CA ALA A 92 7.00 5.22 8.31
C ALA A 92 6.20 5.68 9.52
N ARG A 93 5.62 6.88 9.40
CA ARG A 93 4.61 7.40 10.30
C ARG A 93 3.31 7.57 9.54
N PHE A 94 2.27 6.91 10.01
CA PHE A 94 0.94 6.95 9.44
C PHE A 94 0.03 7.78 10.34
N ASP A 95 -0.71 8.69 9.73
CA ASP A 95 -1.79 9.41 10.40
C ASP A 95 -3.12 8.96 9.80
N GLY A 96 -4.07 8.63 10.68
CA GLY A 96 -5.35 8.06 10.31
C GLY A 96 -6.39 8.14 11.42
N GLU A 97 -7.43 7.33 11.28
CA GLU A 97 -8.57 7.26 12.18
C GLU A 97 -9.13 5.83 12.27
N PRO A 98 -9.96 5.52 13.27
CA PRO A 98 -10.70 4.25 13.30
C PRO A 98 -11.64 4.11 12.11
N PHE A 99 -11.83 2.88 11.65
CA PHE A 99 -12.73 2.55 10.56
C PHE A 99 -14.18 2.88 10.92
N ASP A 100 -14.84 3.67 10.07
CA ASP A 100 -16.27 3.99 10.13
C ASP A 100 -16.97 3.41 8.88
N PRO A 101 -17.84 2.40 9.04
CA PRO A 101 -18.57 1.80 7.92
C PRO A 101 -19.40 2.81 7.10
N ALA A 102 -19.87 3.91 7.70
CA ALA A 102 -20.66 4.91 6.99
C ALA A 102 -19.82 5.75 6.01
N ARG A 103 -18.52 5.86 6.26
CA ARG A 103 -17.58 6.68 5.47
C ARG A 103 -16.64 5.84 4.61
N HIS A 104 -16.25 4.66 5.10
CA HIS A 104 -15.13 3.88 4.55
C HIS A 104 -15.55 2.58 3.83
N SER A 105 -16.85 2.29 3.69
CA SER A 105 -17.35 1.05 3.03
C SER A 105 -17.42 1.13 1.49
N GLY A 106 -16.94 2.22 0.88
CA GLY A 106 -17.10 2.48 -0.55
C GLY A 106 -16.02 1.89 -1.46
N GLY A 107 -15.01 1.20 -0.92
CA GLY A 107 -13.91 0.63 -1.68
C GLY A 107 -14.05 -0.88 -1.95
N THR A 108 -12.95 -1.48 -2.37
CA THR A 108 -12.81 -2.90 -2.70
C THR A 108 -11.89 -3.56 -1.67
N GLU A 109 -12.30 -4.73 -1.16
CA GLU A 109 -11.43 -5.57 -0.33
C GLU A 109 -10.15 -5.92 -1.09
N VAL A 110 -8.99 -5.73 -0.46
CA VAL A 110 -7.68 -6.10 -1.01
C VAL A 110 -7.17 -7.28 -0.18
N LYS A 111 -7.08 -8.46 -0.78
CA LYS A 111 -6.64 -9.70 -0.12
C LYS A 111 -5.13 -9.77 0.07
N GLY A 112 -4.38 -9.06 -0.76
CA GLY A 112 -2.93 -9.11 -0.71
C GLY A 112 -2.21 -8.22 -1.70
N ILE A 113 -0.90 -8.14 -1.50
CA ILE A 113 0.02 -7.37 -2.33
C ILE A 113 0.85 -8.35 -3.16
N SER A 114 0.72 -8.28 -4.48
CA SER A 114 1.41 -9.21 -5.38
C SER A 114 2.82 -8.73 -5.73
N TYR A 115 3.79 -9.62 -5.59
CA TYR A 115 5.14 -9.45 -6.11
C TYR A 115 5.21 -9.55 -7.65
N SER A 116 4.16 -10.09 -8.29
CA SER A 116 4.18 -10.41 -9.70
C SER A 116 4.27 -9.14 -10.55
N GLY A 117 5.40 -9.00 -11.26
CA GLY A 117 5.65 -7.84 -12.12
C GLY A 117 5.94 -6.54 -11.36
N MET A 118 6.14 -6.59 -10.04
CA MET A 118 6.54 -5.42 -9.27
C MET A 118 7.98 -5.04 -9.62
N SER A 119 8.21 -3.76 -9.90
CA SER A 119 9.54 -3.25 -10.21
C SER A 119 9.63 -1.77 -9.85
N VAL A 120 10.56 -1.44 -8.95
CA VAL A 120 10.89 -0.06 -8.60
C VAL A 120 12.03 0.38 -9.52
N LYS A 121 11.76 1.38 -10.36
CA LYS A 121 12.74 1.89 -11.33
C LYS A 121 13.08 3.34 -11.03
N LYS A 122 14.35 3.68 -11.17
CA LYS A 122 14.84 5.06 -11.13
C LYS A 122 15.20 5.51 -12.54
N ASP A 123 14.66 6.64 -12.96
CA ASP A 123 14.98 7.31 -14.22
C ASP A 123 15.32 8.80 -13.99
N GLU A 124 15.55 9.56 -15.06
CA GLU A 124 15.90 10.99 -15.00
C GLU A 124 14.81 11.85 -14.33
N ASN A 125 13.57 11.37 -14.28
CA ASN A 125 12.41 12.07 -13.72
C ASN A 125 12.04 11.58 -12.31
N GLY A 126 12.88 10.74 -11.68
CA GLY A 126 12.67 10.24 -10.33
C GLY A 126 12.45 8.73 -10.27
N TYR A 127 11.52 8.30 -9.42
CA TYR A 127 11.19 6.90 -9.19
C TYR A 127 9.83 6.55 -9.77
N MET A 128 9.67 5.29 -10.17
CA MET A 128 8.43 4.73 -10.68
C MET A 128 8.26 3.30 -10.17
N VAL A 129 7.03 2.93 -9.84
CA VAL A 129 6.69 1.53 -9.54
C VAL A 129 5.39 1.14 -10.21
N GLU A 130 5.34 -0.11 -10.65
CA GLU A 130 4.11 -0.82 -10.99
C GLU A 130 3.88 -1.90 -9.95
N ILE A 131 2.65 -2.00 -9.45
CA ILE A 131 2.27 -2.97 -8.42
C ILE A 131 0.86 -3.49 -8.71
N VAL A 132 0.58 -4.71 -8.27
CA VAL A 132 -0.73 -5.34 -8.41
C VAL A 132 -1.28 -5.65 -7.02
N PHE A 133 -2.50 -5.21 -6.77
CA PHE A 133 -3.29 -5.57 -5.59
C PHE A 133 -4.26 -6.69 -5.98
N ASP A 134 -4.25 -7.77 -5.20
CA ASP A 134 -5.19 -8.89 -5.32
C ASP A 134 -6.48 -8.49 -4.58
N VAL A 135 -7.63 -8.47 -5.27
CA VAL A 135 -8.92 -8.05 -4.73
C VAL A 135 -9.96 -9.17 -4.69
#